data_AF-A0A4W3H8P3-F1
#
_entry.id   AF-A0A4W3H8P3-F1
#
_cell.length_a   1.000
_cell.length_b   1.000
_cell.length_c   1.000
_cell.angle_alpha   90.00
_cell.angle_beta   90.00
_cell.angle_gamma   90.00
#
_symmetry.space_group_name_H-M   'P 1'
#
loop_
_entity.id
_entity.type
_entity.pdbx_description
1 polymer ?
#
loop_
_entity_poly.entity_id
_entity_poly.type
_entity_poly.pdbx_seq_one_letter_code
_entity_poly.pdbx_strand_id
1 'polypeptide(L)'
;CSDLILSYNSGTCVDGENWYRCECAPGFAGPDCRININECQSSPCAYGATCVDEINGYRCLCPPGRSGQRCRQGGEHSRVLTLNPRGA
;
A
#
# COMPACT_ATOMS: atom_id res chain seq x y z
N CYS A 1 -14.99 18.99 -18.60
CA CYS A 1 -15.39 17.62 -18.98
C CYS A 1 -15.92 17.57 -20.40
N SER A 2 -15.17 18.10 -21.34
CA SER A 2 -15.58 18.14 -22.73
C SER A 2 -14.80 17.05 -23.47
N ASP A 3 -15.52 15.97 -23.76
CA ASP A 3 -15.33 15.13 -24.94
C ASP A 3 -14.28 14.03 -24.97
N LEU A 4 -13.39 13.78 -23.99
CA LEU A 4 -12.63 12.50 -24.01
C LEU A 4 -11.94 12.06 -22.70
N ILE A 5 -12.13 12.76 -21.57
CA ILE A 5 -11.51 12.37 -20.29
C ILE A 5 -12.51 11.51 -19.52
N LEU A 6 -12.53 10.23 -19.86
CA LEU A 6 -13.22 9.20 -19.10
C LEU A 6 -12.66 9.18 -17.67
N SER A 7 -13.55 9.10 -16.69
CA SER A 7 -13.29 8.78 -15.29
C SER A 7 -12.48 7.48 -15.17
N TYR A 8 -11.15 7.55 -15.35
CA TYR A 8 -10.27 6.41 -15.09
C TYR A 8 -10.17 6.23 -13.58
N ASN A 9 -10.24 4.97 -13.13
CA ASN A 9 -10.20 4.60 -11.70
C ASN A 9 -11.24 5.34 -10.84
N SER A 10 -12.46 5.55 -11.36
CA SER A 10 -13.59 6.17 -10.64
C SER A 10 -13.39 7.65 -10.24
N GLY A 11 -12.47 8.38 -10.89
CA GLY A 11 -12.29 9.82 -10.65
C GLY A 11 -13.37 10.70 -11.30
N THR A 12 -13.93 11.68 -10.60
CA THR A 12 -14.96 12.57 -11.15
C THR A 12 -14.30 13.81 -11.74
N CYS A 13 -14.56 14.13 -13.01
CA CYS A 13 -14.04 15.37 -13.56
C CYS A 13 -15.06 16.52 -13.37
N VAL A 14 -14.56 17.64 -12.88
CA VAL A 14 -15.29 18.88 -12.59
C VAL A 14 -14.94 19.89 -13.67
N ASP A 15 -15.96 20.51 -14.26
CA ASP A 15 -15.82 21.54 -15.28
C ASP A 15 -16.04 22.93 -14.68
N GLY A 16 -15.28 23.93 -15.14
CA GLY A 16 -15.47 25.33 -14.82
C GLY A 16 -15.33 26.21 -16.07
N GLU A 17 -15.66 27.49 -15.97
CA GLU A 17 -15.51 28.45 -17.08
C GLU A 17 -14.03 28.53 -17.52
N ASN A 18 -13.68 27.77 -18.57
CA ASN A 18 -12.34 27.65 -19.18
C ASN A 18 -11.30 26.82 -18.42
N TRP A 19 -11.70 25.97 -17.48
CA TRP A 19 -10.80 25.00 -16.87
C TRP A 19 -11.54 23.69 -16.55
N TYR A 20 -10.80 22.61 -16.44
CA TYR A 20 -11.30 21.37 -15.89
C TYR A 20 -10.31 20.83 -14.87
N ARG A 21 -10.80 20.03 -13.94
CA ARG A 21 -9.97 19.24 -13.03
C ARG A 21 -10.61 17.90 -12.82
N CYS A 22 -9.79 16.86 -12.72
CA CYS A 22 -10.27 15.57 -12.26
C CYS A 22 -10.02 15.42 -10.76
N GLU A 23 -11.08 15.08 -10.05
CA GLU A 23 -11.07 14.64 -8.66
C GLU A 23 -10.82 13.14 -8.65
N CYS A 24 -9.59 12.76 -8.38
CA CYS A 24 -9.19 11.36 -8.38
C CYS A 24 -9.72 10.63 -7.15
N ALA A 25 -10.06 9.35 -7.34
CA ALA A 25 -10.30 8.46 -6.21
C ALA A 25 -9.04 8.39 -5.33
N PRO A 26 -9.18 8.10 -4.02
CA PRO A 26 -8.04 7.91 -3.13
C PRO A 26 -7.04 6.90 -3.72
N GLY A 27 -5.75 7.19 -3.61
CA GLY A 27 -4.67 6.37 -4.20
C GLY A 27 -4.30 6.74 -5.64
N PHE A 28 -5.01 7.66 -6.30
CA PHE A 28 -4.68 8.09 -7.67
C PHE A 28 -4.33 9.57 -7.78
N ALA A 29 -3.52 9.91 -8.77
CA ALA A 29 -3.06 11.26 -9.05
C ALA A 29 -2.93 11.53 -10.56
N GLY A 30 -2.58 12.78 -10.88
CA GLY A 30 -2.40 13.25 -12.25
C GLY A 30 -3.63 13.95 -12.82
N PRO A 31 -3.49 14.59 -14.00
CA PRO A 31 -4.57 15.34 -14.64
C PRO A 31 -5.76 14.47 -15.08
N ASP A 32 -5.54 13.16 -15.23
CA ASP A 32 -6.51 12.17 -15.71
C ASP A 32 -6.63 10.94 -14.76
N CYS A 33 -6.13 11.05 -13.53
CA CYS A 33 -6.22 10.01 -12.49
C CYS A 33 -5.63 8.64 -12.88
N ARG A 34 -4.67 8.63 -13.82
CA ARG A 34 -4.01 7.41 -14.28
C ARG A 34 -2.78 7.02 -13.47
N ILE A 35 -2.28 7.91 -12.63
CA ILE A 35 -1.09 7.66 -11.84
C ILE A 35 -1.52 6.98 -10.54
N ASN A 36 -1.17 5.70 -10.34
CA ASN A 36 -1.25 5.10 -9.01
C ASN A 36 -0.19 5.78 -8.13
N ILE A 37 -0.61 6.30 -6.99
CA ILE A 37 0.31 6.82 -5.99
C ILE A 37 1.14 5.64 -5.51
N ASN A 38 2.45 5.82 -5.37
CA ASN A 38 3.33 4.77 -4.89
C ASN A 38 3.51 4.92 -3.37
N GLU A 39 2.70 4.22 -2.58
CA GLU A 39 2.78 4.27 -1.12
C GLU A 39 4.08 3.64 -0.58
N CYS A 40 4.76 2.83 -1.39
CA CYS A 40 6.07 2.26 -1.07
C CYS A 40 7.25 3.24 -1.22
N GLN A 41 7.08 4.39 -1.87
CA GLN A 41 8.16 5.35 -2.11
C GLN A 41 8.82 5.85 -0.81
N SER A 42 8.07 5.94 0.28
CA SER A 42 8.56 6.34 1.60
C SER A 42 9.32 5.23 2.35
N SER A 43 9.46 4.04 1.75
CA SER A 43 10.00 2.83 2.38
C SER A 43 9.34 2.53 3.73
N PRO A 44 8.01 2.30 3.77
CA PRO A 44 7.29 2.20 5.03
C PRO A 44 7.59 0.91 5.81
N CYS A 45 8.03 -0.15 5.13
CA CYS A 45 8.32 -1.47 5.68
C CYS A 45 9.69 -1.52 6.37
N ALA A 46 9.77 -2.14 7.55
CA ALA A 46 11.01 -2.23 8.31
C ALA A 46 11.80 -3.52 8.03
N TYR A 47 13.07 -3.54 8.42
CA TYR A 47 13.93 -4.73 8.48
C TYR A 47 14.05 -5.52 7.17
N GLY A 48 14.12 -4.81 6.04
CA GLY A 48 14.27 -5.43 4.72
C GLY A 48 13.03 -6.18 4.23
N ALA A 49 11.85 -5.94 4.85
CA ALA A 49 10.59 -6.45 4.35
C ALA A 49 10.26 -5.86 2.97
N THR A 50 9.68 -6.69 2.09
CA THR A 50 9.25 -6.27 0.75
C THR A 50 7.99 -5.43 0.87
N CYS A 51 8.04 -4.20 0.38
CA CYS A 51 6.86 -3.36 0.24
C CYS A 51 6.13 -3.70 -1.06
N VAL A 52 4.82 -3.90 -0.98
CA VAL A 52 3.95 -4.04 -2.14
C VAL A 52 3.01 -2.86 -2.19
N ASP A 53 3.08 -2.15 -3.32
CA ASP A 53 2.22 -1.04 -3.67
C ASP A 53 0.79 -1.54 -3.88
N GLU A 54 -0.19 -0.89 -3.26
CA GLU A 54 -1.61 -1.19 -3.43
C GLU A 54 -2.33 0.08 -3.87
N ILE A 55 -3.66 0.05 -4.00
CA ILE A 55 -4.42 1.26 -4.28
C ILE A 55 -4.73 1.93 -2.95
N ASN A 56 -4.29 3.18 -2.78
CA ASN A 56 -4.52 3.98 -1.58
C ASN A 56 -3.94 3.33 -0.30
N GLY A 57 -2.83 2.61 -0.45
CA GLY A 57 -2.26 1.84 0.64
C GLY A 57 -1.06 1.00 0.21
N TYR A 58 -0.48 0.32 1.19
CA TYR A 58 0.63 -0.61 0.97
C TYR A 58 0.47 -1.81 1.90
N ARG A 59 1.06 -2.93 1.49
CA ARG A 59 1.30 -4.07 2.39
C ARG A 59 2.78 -4.37 2.49
N CYS A 60 3.22 -4.78 3.68
CA CYS A 60 4.57 -5.28 3.90
C CYS A 60 4.57 -6.81 3.98
N LEU A 61 5.37 -7.46 3.13
CA LEU A 61 5.65 -8.88 3.25
C LEU A 61 6.76 -9.06 4.28
N CYS A 62 6.37 -9.44 5.49
CA CYS A 62 7.29 -9.56 6.61
C CYS A 62 8.20 -10.79 6.46
N PRO A 63 9.51 -10.67 6.79
CA PRO A 63 10.37 -11.82 6.88
C PRO A 63 9.96 -12.73 8.05
N PRO A 64 10.41 -13.99 8.07
CA PRO A 64 10.11 -14.92 9.16
C PRO A 64 10.41 -14.33 10.55
N GLY A 65 9.49 -14.54 11.49
CA GLY A 65 9.62 -14.02 12.86
C GLY A 65 9.29 -12.53 13.00
N ARG A 66 8.82 -11.84 11.96
CA ARG A 66 8.30 -10.47 12.03
C ARG A 66 6.80 -10.42 11.76
N SER A 67 6.14 -9.41 12.31
CA SER A 67 4.71 -9.19 12.16
C SER A 67 4.31 -7.71 12.27
N GLY A 68 3.02 -7.45 12.01
CA GLY A 68 2.42 -6.12 12.00
C GLY A 68 2.54 -5.41 10.65
N GLN A 69 1.74 -4.35 10.46
CA GLN A 69 1.60 -3.63 9.17
C GLN A 69 2.94 -3.15 8.59
N ARG A 70 3.90 -2.78 9.44
CA ARG A 70 5.23 -2.29 9.05
C ARG A 70 6.35 -3.29 9.35
N CYS A 71 6.03 -4.52 9.72
CA CYS A 71 6.98 -5.57 10.11
C CYS A 71 7.95 -5.16 11.25
N ARG A 72 7.53 -4.22 12.10
CA ARG A 72 8.37 -3.73 13.22
C ARG A 72 8.33 -4.66 14.43
N GLN A 73 7.28 -5.46 14.56
CA GLN A 73 7.08 -6.35 15.69
C GLN A 73 7.87 -7.64 15.43
N GLY A 74 8.66 -8.07 16.41
CA GLY A 74 9.30 -9.39 16.40
C GLY A 74 8.42 -10.36 17.16
N GLY A 75 8.04 -11.46 16.51
CA GLY A 75 7.41 -12.58 17.20
C GLY A 75 8.49 -13.48 17.78
N GLU A 76 8.84 -13.29 19.05
CA GLU A 76 9.62 -14.26 19.84
C GLU A 76 8.84 -15.57 20.12
N HIS A 77 7.85 -15.93 19.30
CA HIS A 77 7.17 -17.22 19.40
C HIS A 77 7.86 -18.32 18.58
N SER A 78 9.18 -18.21 18.42
CA SER A 78 10.07 -19.36 18.22
C SER A 78 10.92 -19.66 19.47
N ARG A 79 10.54 -19.13 20.64
CA ARG A 79 10.63 -19.96 21.86
C ARG A 79 9.48 -20.97 21.84
N VAL A 80 9.49 -21.88 20.87
CA VAL A 80 9.35 -23.28 21.30
C VAL A 80 10.61 -23.48 22.13
N LEU A 81 10.51 -23.18 23.44
CA LEU A 81 11.41 -23.81 24.39
C LEU A 81 11.41 -25.27 23.97
N THR A 82 12.59 -25.79 23.68
CA THR A 82 12.84 -27.21 23.48
C THR A 82 12.14 -28.00 24.58
N LEU A 83 10.86 -28.35 24.42
CA LEU A 83 10.30 -29.53 25.02
C LEU A 83 10.87 -30.66 24.18
N ASN A 84 12.11 -31.03 24.49
CA ASN A 84 12.66 -32.34 24.17
C ASN A 84 11.62 -33.38 24.62
N PRO A 85 10.99 -34.15 23.72
CA PRO A 85 10.07 -35.20 24.15
C PRO A 85 10.80 -36.53 24.37
N ARG A 86 12.02 -36.50 24.93
CA ARG A 86 12.72 -37.74 25.33
C ARG A 86 13.38 -37.58 26.70
N GLY A 87 12.76 -38.17 27.72
CA GLY A 87 13.42 -38.44 29.01
C GLY A 87 12.54 -38.35 30.25
N ALA A 88 11.43 -39.10 30.31
CA ALA A 88 10.83 -39.60 31.55
C ALA A 88 10.24 -40.98 31.26
#